data_AF-A0A951RAN5-F1
#
_entry.id   AF-A0A951RAN5-F1
#
_cell.length_a   1.000
_cell.length_b   1.000
_cell.length_c   1.000
_cell.angle_alpha   90.00
_cell.angle_beta   90.00
_cell.angle_gamma   90.00
#
_symmetry.space_group_name_H-M   'P 1'
#
loop_
_entity.id
_entity.type
_entity.pdbx_description
1 polymer ?
#
loop_
_entity_poly.entity_id
_entity_poly.type
_entity_poly.pdbx_seq_one_letter_code
_entity_poly.pdbx_strand_id
1 'polypeptide(L)'
;MRLHLIVLSILVIPFLVACNEEEPEVILPPVAAFETEKEIYDQGEPIEFFNLSENAESFLWTFGADDTSTEENPVFTPVFPSQAQGYGFRVRLVAMGADGATDTTESFVRASKRTLRTITITEMAESIIDEIPFEDGKVTELYLLTGLPHDPYDWINEYQTYPAKTIEDEFTLPYDFYISPGWPDVYMGNQQWIFHFHASVQGSDEVVSVKRIVFNPTHHDWYETEQGYRAFEIGDDEITIKVRFLYFD
;
A
#
# COMPACT_ATOMS: atom_id res chain seq x y z
N MET A 1 -22.43 89.22 -61.15
CA MET A 1 -21.53 88.24 -61.80
C MET A 1 -20.72 87.57 -60.70
N ARG A 2 -20.83 86.24 -60.56
CA ARG A 2 -19.91 85.33 -59.83
C ARG A 2 -19.93 85.47 -58.29
N LEU A 3 -19.81 84.44 -57.46
CA LEU A 3 -19.49 83.02 -57.62
C LEU A 3 -20.03 82.31 -56.36
N HIS A 4 -20.63 81.12 -56.48
CA HIS A 4 -20.94 80.26 -55.33
C HIS A 4 -19.65 79.77 -54.68
N LEU A 5 -19.56 79.79 -53.34
CA LEU A 5 -18.57 79.00 -52.60
C LEU A 5 -19.26 78.34 -51.40
N ILE A 6 -19.53 77.04 -51.54
CA ILE A 6 -20.01 76.16 -50.48
C ILE A 6 -18.79 75.84 -49.62
N VAL A 7 -18.75 76.34 -48.39
CA VAL A 7 -17.73 75.95 -47.41
C VAL A 7 -18.25 74.73 -46.66
N LEU A 8 -17.80 73.55 -47.08
CA LEU A 8 -18.07 72.28 -46.43
C LEU A 8 -17.30 72.26 -45.10
N SER A 9 -18.00 72.42 -43.97
CA SER A 9 -17.42 72.30 -42.63
C SER A 9 -17.10 70.83 -42.34
N ILE A 10 -15.84 70.43 -42.57
CA ILE A 10 -15.32 69.12 -42.18
C ILE A 10 -15.15 69.13 -40.66
N LEU A 11 -16.04 68.41 -39.96
CA LEU A 11 -15.91 68.10 -38.54
C LEU A 11 -14.76 67.11 -38.38
N VAL A 12 -13.60 67.58 -37.94
CA VAL A 12 -12.46 66.71 -37.58
C VAL A 12 -12.80 66.06 -36.24
N ILE A 13 -13.34 64.85 -36.29
CA ILE A 13 -13.48 63.99 -35.10
C ILE A 13 -12.06 63.54 -34.74
N PRO A 14 -11.54 63.84 -33.54
CA PRO A 14 -10.28 63.29 -33.12
C PRO A 14 -10.50 61.79 -32.91
N PHE A 15 -9.96 60.98 -33.83
CA PHE A 15 -9.76 59.56 -33.59
C PHE A 15 -8.79 59.48 -32.40
N LEU A 16 -9.34 59.37 -31.19
CA LEU A 16 -8.62 58.82 -30.06
C LEU A 16 -8.37 57.35 -30.42
N VAL A 17 -7.24 57.10 -31.09
CA VAL A 17 -6.66 55.77 -31.12
C VAL A 17 -6.25 55.49 -29.69
N ALA A 18 -7.16 54.90 -28.93
CA ALA A 18 -6.80 54.20 -27.71
C ALA A 18 -5.97 53.00 -28.17
N CYS A 19 -4.65 53.13 -28.16
CA CYS A 19 -3.78 51.96 -28.17
C CYS A 19 -4.10 51.22 -26.86
N ASN A 20 -4.90 50.16 -26.92
CA ASN A 20 -4.81 49.11 -25.92
C ASN A 20 -3.44 48.45 -26.16
N GLU A 21 -2.42 48.92 -25.47
CA GLU A 21 -1.22 48.12 -25.27
C GLU A 21 -1.65 46.98 -24.34
N GLU A 22 -1.95 45.81 -24.91
CA GLU A 22 -2.03 44.59 -24.12
C GLU A 22 -0.66 44.39 -23.49
N GLU A 23 -0.58 44.52 -22.16
CA GLU A 23 0.66 44.19 -21.44
C GLU A 23 1.02 42.74 -21.74
N PRO A 24 2.28 42.44 -22.08
CA PRO A 24 2.67 41.07 -22.43
C PRO A 24 2.44 40.17 -21.22
N GLU A 25 1.66 39.11 -21.43
CA GLU A 25 1.43 38.09 -20.41
C GLU A 25 2.78 37.46 -20.03
N VAL A 26 3.14 37.53 -18.75
CA VAL A 26 4.41 36.97 -18.26
C VAL A 26 4.23 35.47 -18.11
N ILE A 27 4.73 34.71 -19.08
CA ILE A 27 4.75 33.24 -19.02
C ILE A 27 5.92 32.81 -18.14
N LEU A 28 5.61 32.18 -17.01
CA LEU A 28 6.60 31.57 -16.13
C LEU A 28 6.95 30.16 -16.62
N PRO A 29 8.22 29.73 -16.52
CA PRO A 29 8.57 28.35 -16.86
C PRO A 29 7.88 27.37 -15.89
N PRO A 30 7.50 26.18 -16.35
CA PRO A 30 6.93 25.17 -15.47
C PRO A 30 7.96 24.70 -14.44
N VAL A 31 7.48 24.26 -13.29
CA VAL A 31 8.27 23.58 -12.26
C VAL A 31 7.57 22.26 -11.96
N ALA A 32 8.21 21.13 -12.26
CA ALA A 32 7.63 19.82 -12.10
C ALA A 32 7.84 19.30 -10.68
N ALA A 33 6.76 18.96 -9.99
CA ALA A 33 6.81 18.36 -8.66
C ALA A 33 5.64 17.39 -8.50
N PHE A 34 5.88 16.31 -7.74
CA PHE A 34 4.83 15.39 -7.34
C PHE A 34 5.16 14.67 -6.04
N GLU A 35 4.13 14.12 -5.41
CA GLU A 35 4.26 13.24 -4.26
C GLU A 35 3.28 12.06 -4.35
N THR A 36 3.43 11.12 -3.43
CA THR A 36 2.55 9.96 -3.24
C THR A 36 2.40 9.76 -1.73
N GLU A 37 1.35 9.05 -1.30
CA GLU A 37 1.08 8.83 0.13
C GLU A 37 2.16 8.03 0.86
N LYS A 38 2.82 7.08 0.19
CA LYS A 38 3.68 6.07 0.83
C LYS A 38 5.02 5.92 0.12
N GLU A 39 6.07 5.61 0.86
CA GLU A 39 7.35 5.21 0.26
C GLU A 39 7.33 3.77 -0.26
N ILE A 40 6.55 2.90 0.41
CA ILE A 40 6.41 1.48 0.08
C ILE A 40 4.91 1.15 0.06
N TYR A 41 4.44 0.74 -1.10
CA TYR A 41 3.09 0.23 -1.34
C TYR A 41 3.03 -1.29 -1.23
N ASP A 42 1.84 -1.82 -1.00
CA ASP A 42 1.64 -3.25 -1.06
C ASP A 42 1.56 -3.77 -2.48
N GLN A 43 1.92 -5.04 -2.67
CA GLN A 43 1.72 -5.70 -3.94
C GLN A 43 0.24 -5.64 -4.36
N GLY A 44 -0.03 -4.99 -5.50
CA GLY A 44 -1.37 -4.85 -6.07
C GLY A 44 -2.18 -3.70 -5.45
N GLU A 45 -1.56 -2.86 -4.63
CA GLU A 45 -2.17 -1.62 -4.16
C GLU A 45 -2.13 -0.56 -5.28
N PRO A 46 -3.26 0.14 -5.55
CA PRO A 46 -3.24 1.30 -6.43
C PRO A 46 -2.49 2.46 -5.78
N ILE A 47 -1.69 3.16 -6.58
CA ILE A 47 -0.86 4.28 -6.16
C ILE A 47 -1.46 5.55 -6.75
N GLU A 48 -1.92 6.45 -5.89
CA GLU A 48 -2.37 7.78 -6.28
C GLU A 48 -1.18 8.74 -6.27
N PHE A 49 -1.01 9.48 -7.37
CA PHE A 49 0.03 10.48 -7.53
C PHE A 49 -0.58 11.88 -7.48
N PHE A 50 -0.04 12.73 -6.61
CA PHE A 50 -0.47 14.11 -6.47
C PHE A 50 0.51 15.02 -7.20
N ASN A 51 0.01 15.73 -8.20
CA ASN A 51 0.77 16.70 -8.95
C ASN A 51 0.86 18.01 -8.19
N LEU A 52 2.09 18.46 -7.97
CA LEU A 52 2.43 19.71 -7.29
C LEU A 52 3.13 20.69 -8.24
N SER A 53 3.02 20.45 -9.55
CA SER A 53 3.70 21.26 -10.55
C SER A 53 3.12 22.67 -10.62
N GLU A 54 4.00 23.65 -10.83
CA GLU A 54 3.63 25.06 -11.00
C GLU A 54 3.80 25.48 -12.46
N ASN A 55 2.99 26.45 -12.91
CA ASN A 55 3.06 27.07 -14.24
C ASN A 55 3.01 26.08 -15.42
N ALA A 56 2.28 24.96 -15.27
CA ALA A 56 2.11 23.93 -16.28
C ALA A 56 0.64 23.78 -16.70
N GLU A 57 0.41 23.53 -17.99
CA GLU A 57 -0.92 23.31 -18.58
C GLU A 57 -1.19 21.85 -18.93
N SER A 58 -0.13 21.04 -19.07
CA SER A 58 -0.27 19.62 -19.39
C SER A 58 0.87 18.79 -18.82
N PHE A 59 0.62 17.49 -18.69
CA PHE A 59 1.48 16.56 -17.97
C PHE A 59 1.69 15.29 -18.78
N LEU A 60 2.89 14.73 -18.65
CA LEU A 60 3.20 13.39 -19.11
C LEU A 60 3.90 12.62 -18.00
N TRP A 61 3.21 11.61 -17.51
CA TRP A 61 3.72 10.64 -16.55
C TRP A 61 4.27 9.43 -17.28
N THR A 62 5.38 8.89 -16.79
CA THR A 62 5.86 7.56 -17.17
C THR A 62 6.12 6.72 -15.92
N PHE A 63 5.54 5.54 -15.86
CA PHE A 63 5.69 4.57 -14.76
C PHE A 63 6.54 3.41 -15.26
N GLY A 64 7.84 3.40 -14.93
CA GLY A 64 8.76 2.41 -15.47
C GLY A 64 9.05 2.64 -16.97
N ALA A 65 8.96 1.58 -17.78
CA ALA A 65 9.40 1.61 -19.18
C ALA A 65 8.28 1.90 -20.19
N ASP A 66 7.09 1.31 -20.00
CA ASP A 66 6.07 1.24 -21.06
C ASP A 66 4.74 1.94 -20.69
N ASP A 67 4.47 2.14 -19.40
CA ASP A 67 3.19 2.71 -18.93
C ASP A 67 3.28 4.24 -18.80
N THR A 68 2.23 4.94 -19.26
CA THR A 68 2.17 6.41 -19.26
C THR A 68 0.77 6.93 -18.91
N SER A 69 0.69 8.18 -18.47
CA SER A 69 -0.58 8.90 -18.27
C SER A 69 -0.42 10.38 -18.61
N THR A 70 -1.51 11.01 -19.02
CA THR A 70 -1.61 12.47 -19.20
C THR A 70 -2.61 13.12 -18.25
N GLU A 71 -3.15 12.36 -17.30
CA GLU A 71 -4.00 12.89 -16.25
C GLU A 71 -3.18 13.79 -15.31
N GLU A 72 -3.84 14.79 -14.71
CA GLU A 72 -3.19 15.67 -13.75
C GLU A 72 -2.74 14.88 -12.52
N ASN A 73 -3.64 14.08 -11.91
CA ASN A 73 -3.38 13.23 -10.76
C ASN A 73 -3.73 11.77 -11.11
N PRO A 74 -2.78 11.00 -11.70
CA PRO A 74 -3.07 9.64 -12.15
C PRO A 74 -3.08 8.63 -11.00
N VAL A 75 -3.84 7.55 -11.19
CA VAL A 75 -3.75 6.34 -10.36
C VAL A 75 -3.08 5.23 -11.16
N PHE A 76 -2.04 4.62 -10.59
CA PHE A 76 -1.29 3.54 -11.24
C PHE A 76 -1.17 2.31 -10.33
N THR A 77 -1.38 1.12 -10.88
CA THR A 77 -1.21 -0.14 -10.15
C THR A 77 -0.07 -0.94 -10.79
N PRO A 78 1.11 -1.05 -10.14
CA PRO A 78 2.27 -1.70 -10.73
C PRO A 78 2.04 -3.21 -10.89
N VAL A 79 2.37 -3.74 -12.07
CA VAL A 79 2.38 -5.18 -12.32
C VAL A 79 3.68 -5.78 -11.78
N PHE A 80 3.57 -6.60 -10.74
CA PHE A 80 4.73 -7.26 -10.16
C PHE A 80 5.26 -8.39 -11.05
N PRO A 81 6.59 -8.49 -11.25
CA PRO A 81 7.19 -9.71 -11.76
C PRO A 81 6.81 -10.89 -10.85
N SER A 82 6.40 -12.02 -11.42
CA SER A 82 5.78 -13.13 -10.66
C SER A 82 6.66 -13.70 -9.54
N GLN A 83 7.98 -13.57 -9.65
CA GLN A 83 8.96 -14.06 -8.67
C GLN A 83 9.53 -12.95 -7.76
N ALA A 84 9.17 -11.68 -8.00
CA ALA A 84 9.66 -10.58 -7.18
C ALA A 84 8.97 -10.58 -5.81
N GLN A 85 9.74 -10.24 -4.78
CA GLN A 85 9.27 -10.09 -3.41
C GLN A 85 9.15 -8.62 -3.03
N GLY A 86 10.02 -7.77 -3.60
CA GLY A 86 9.87 -6.33 -3.72
C GLY A 86 10.15 -5.89 -5.16
N TYR A 87 9.54 -4.78 -5.58
CA TYR A 87 9.74 -4.18 -6.88
C TYR A 87 9.75 -2.67 -6.75
N GLY A 88 10.81 -2.06 -7.26
CA GLY A 88 10.91 -0.60 -7.34
C GLY A 88 10.92 -0.14 -8.79
N PHE A 89 10.23 0.95 -9.06
CA PHE A 89 10.15 1.55 -10.37
C PHE A 89 10.30 3.06 -10.30
N ARG A 90 10.85 3.63 -11.38
CA ARG A 90 11.00 5.07 -11.53
C ARG A 90 9.69 5.65 -12.05
N VAL A 91 9.23 6.70 -11.39
CA VAL A 91 8.13 7.54 -11.86
C VAL A 91 8.72 8.85 -12.31
N ARG A 92 8.38 9.27 -13.53
CA ARG A 92 8.81 10.54 -14.10
C ARG A 92 7.59 11.36 -14.46
N LEU A 93 7.60 12.62 -14.08
CA LEU A 93 6.62 13.63 -14.48
C LEU A 93 7.32 14.67 -15.36
N VAL A 94 6.78 14.90 -16.55
CA VAL A 94 7.11 16.04 -17.40
C VAL A 94 5.95 17.02 -17.33
N ALA A 95 6.20 18.22 -16.84
CA ALA A 95 5.24 19.32 -16.78
C ALA A 95 5.51 20.29 -17.94
N MET A 96 4.49 20.65 -18.72
CA MET A 96 4.63 21.49 -19.91
C MET A 96 3.85 22.81 -19.73
N GLY A 97 4.53 23.94 -19.88
CA GLY A 97 3.95 25.29 -19.81
C GLY A 97 3.34 25.74 -21.14
N ALA A 98 2.63 26.87 -21.12
CA ALA A 98 1.88 27.42 -22.26
C ALA A 98 2.76 27.78 -23.48
N ASP A 99 4.03 28.12 -23.25
CA ASP A 99 5.02 28.44 -24.29
C ASP A 99 5.74 27.20 -24.84
N GLY A 100 5.36 26.00 -24.38
CA GLY A 100 6.01 24.73 -24.70
C GLY A 100 7.30 24.49 -23.93
N ALA A 101 7.69 25.35 -22.98
CA ALA A 101 8.74 25.02 -22.04
C ALA A 101 8.34 23.81 -21.19
N THR A 102 9.32 23.03 -20.77
CA THR A 102 9.08 21.82 -19.98
C THR A 102 10.02 21.77 -18.80
N ASP A 103 9.54 21.24 -17.68
CA ASP A 103 10.36 20.79 -16.57
C ASP A 103 10.10 19.30 -16.29
N THR A 104 11.05 18.62 -15.65
CA THR A 104 10.97 17.19 -15.38
C THR A 104 11.43 16.88 -13.98
N THR A 105 10.65 16.06 -13.27
CA THR A 105 11.05 15.48 -12.00
C THR A 105 10.88 13.97 -12.01
N GLU A 106 11.64 13.29 -11.15
CA GLU A 106 11.63 11.83 -11.02
C GLU A 106 11.70 11.42 -9.55
N SER A 107 10.94 10.38 -9.20
CA SER A 107 11.02 9.72 -7.91
C SER A 107 11.02 8.21 -8.07
N PHE A 108 11.48 7.50 -7.05
CA PHE A 108 11.46 6.04 -7.00
C PHE A 108 10.37 5.57 -6.07
N VAL A 109 9.43 4.80 -6.59
CA VAL A 109 8.34 4.22 -5.81
C VAL A 109 8.59 2.73 -5.66
N ARG A 110 8.35 2.22 -4.45
CA ARG A 110 8.49 0.81 -4.14
C ARG A 110 7.14 0.20 -3.90
N ALA A 111 7.00 -1.05 -4.32
CA ALA A 111 5.94 -1.91 -3.88
C ALA A 111 6.56 -3.22 -3.38
N SER A 112 6.03 -3.78 -2.30
CA SER A 112 6.62 -4.94 -1.64
C SER A 112 5.58 -5.92 -1.10
N LYS A 113 5.92 -7.21 -1.08
CA LYS A 113 5.18 -8.22 -0.32
C LYS A 113 5.62 -8.16 1.13
N ARG A 114 4.70 -8.45 2.07
CA ARG A 114 5.03 -8.57 3.49
C ARG A 114 5.54 -9.96 3.80
N THR A 115 6.80 -10.10 4.17
CA THR A 115 7.34 -11.38 4.65
C THR A 115 6.97 -11.58 6.09
N LEU A 116 6.10 -12.53 6.36
CA LEU A 116 5.71 -12.86 7.72
C LEU A 116 6.91 -13.44 8.50
N ARG A 117 7.06 -13.02 9.75
CA ARG A 117 8.22 -13.38 10.60
C ARG A 117 7.81 -13.89 11.96
N THR A 118 6.83 -13.26 12.60
CA THR A 118 6.34 -13.70 13.91
C THR A 118 4.88 -13.35 14.05
N ILE A 119 4.12 -14.27 14.63
CA ILE A 119 2.76 -14.01 15.10
C ILE A 119 2.77 -14.22 16.59
N THR A 120 2.36 -13.20 17.32
CA THR A 120 2.35 -13.21 18.77
C THR A 120 0.91 -13.12 19.22
N ILE A 121 0.42 -14.13 19.94
CA ILE A 121 -0.84 -14.00 20.67
C ILE A 121 -0.56 -13.10 21.87
N THR A 122 -1.16 -11.92 21.91
CA THR A 122 -0.96 -10.97 23.01
C THR A 122 -2.04 -11.08 24.05
N GLU A 123 -3.27 -11.41 23.63
CA GLU A 123 -4.43 -11.56 24.51
C GLU A 123 -5.29 -12.72 24.02
N MET A 124 -5.92 -13.43 24.96
CA MET A 124 -6.88 -14.50 24.69
C MET A 124 -7.91 -14.50 25.82
N ALA A 125 -9.19 -14.49 25.46
CA ALA A 125 -10.29 -14.55 26.41
C ALA A 125 -10.40 -15.95 27.01
N GLU A 126 -10.92 -16.02 28.25
CA GLU A 126 -11.18 -17.30 28.94
C GLU A 126 -12.05 -18.24 28.10
N SER A 127 -13.02 -17.72 27.33
CA SER A 127 -13.87 -18.52 26.45
C SER A 127 -13.10 -19.31 25.39
N ILE A 128 -12.00 -18.76 24.86
CA ILE A 128 -11.14 -19.45 23.90
C ILE A 128 -10.18 -20.41 24.60
N ILE A 129 -9.69 -20.04 25.79
CA ILE A 129 -8.81 -20.90 26.59
C ILE A 129 -9.57 -22.18 26.98
N ASP A 130 -10.84 -22.08 27.37
CA ASP A 130 -11.70 -23.21 27.75
C ASP A 130 -11.97 -24.19 26.59
N GLU A 131 -11.82 -23.75 25.33
CA GLU A 131 -11.94 -24.62 24.15
C GLU A 131 -10.67 -25.44 23.90
N ILE A 132 -9.53 -25.05 24.48
CA ILE A 132 -8.26 -25.76 24.29
C ILE A 132 -8.31 -27.07 25.11
N PRO A 133 -8.12 -28.24 24.48
CA PRO A 133 -8.13 -29.50 25.20
C PRO A 133 -6.85 -29.64 26.02
N PHE A 134 -6.99 -29.97 27.31
CA PHE A 134 -5.89 -30.34 28.20
C PHE A 134 -6.19 -31.69 28.86
N GLU A 135 -5.18 -32.53 28.99
CA GLU A 135 -5.28 -33.82 29.67
C GLU A 135 -4.16 -33.99 30.67
N ASP A 136 -4.49 -34.49 31.87
CA ASP A 136 -3.52 -34.71 32.94
C ASP A 136 -2.38 -35.64 32.50
N GLY A 137 -1.14 -35.22 32.75
CA GLY A 137 0.06 -35.95 32.37
C GLY A 137 0.38 -35.93 30.87
N LYS A 138 -0.33 -35.14 30.05
CA LYS A 138 -0.03 -34.92 28.63
C LYS A 138 0.19 -33.43 28.35
N VAL A 139 0.84 -33.17 27.23
CA VAL A 139 1.01 -31.81 26.71
C VAL A 139 0.04 -31.55 25.57
N THR A 140 -0.35 -30.29 25.40
CA THR A 140 -1.15 -29.84 24.27
C THR A 140 -0.29 -29.08 23.29
N GLU A 141 -0.45 -29.37 22.01
CA GLU A 141 0.23 -28.68 20.92
C GLU A 141 -0.72 -27.67 20.28
N LEU A 142 -0.32 -26.40 20.30
CA LEU A 142 -0.99 -25.32 19.59
C LEU A 142 -0.32 -25.11 18.24
N TYR A 143 -1.12 -25.21 17.19
CA TYR A 143 -0.73 -25.07 15.79
C TYR A 143 -1.29 -23.77 15.25
N LEU A 144 -0.54 -23.17 14.32
CA LEU A 144 -1.00 -22.03 13.55
C LEU A 144 -0.89 -22.36 12.07
N LEU A 145 -2.04 -22.33 11.39
CA LEU A 145 -2.15 -22.48 9.94
C LEU A 145 -2.27 -21.10 9.29
N THR A 146 -1.53 -20.86 8.22
CA THR A 146 -1.67 -19.65 7.40
C THR A 146 -1.84 -19.96 5.92
N GLY A 147 -2.65 -19.16 5.24
CA GLY A 147 -2.94 -19.36 3.82
C GLY A 147 -4.04 -18.44 3.33
N LEU A 148 -4.59 -18.77 2.17
CA LEU A 148 -5.72 -18.07 1.58
C LEU A 148 -7.04 -18.69 2.06
N PRO A 149 -8.15 -17.92 2.15
CA PRO A 149 -9.44 -18.45 2.59
C PRO A 149 -10.00 -19.61 1.76
N HIS A 150 -9.55 -19.75 0.51
CA HIS A 150 -9.99 -20.78 -0.43
C HIS A 150 -9.01 -21.94 -0.56
N ASP A 151 -7.86 -21.89 0.11
CA ASP A 151 -6.90 -22.99 0.07
C ASP A 151 -7.55 -24.26 0.64
N PRO A 152 -7.30 -25.43 0.04
CA PRO A 152 -7.81 -26.69 0.57
C PRO A 152 -7.33 -26.85 2.01
N TYR A 153 -8.28 -27.15 2.89
CA TYR A 153 -8.03 -27.31 4.31
C TYR A 153 -7.46 -28.71 4.58
N ASP A 154 -6.15 -28.85 4.44
CA ASP A 154 -5.41 -30.02 4.94
C ASP A 154 -4.91 -29.70 6.35
N TRP A 155 -5.44 -30.41 7.36
CA TRP A 155 -5.34 -30.08 8.79
C TRP A 155 -3.90 -29.87 9.31
N ILE A 156 -2.90 -30.46 8.66
CA ILE A 156 -1.48 -30.11 8.78
C ILE A 156 -0.82 -30.29 7.41
N ASN A 157 -0.35 -29.19 6.83
CA ASN A 157 0.52 -29.18 5.66
C ASN A 157 1.85 -28.48 5.99
N GLU A 158 2.97 -29.11 5.64
CA GLU A 158 4.34 -28.61 5.82
C GLU A 158 4.62 -27.25 5.16
N TYR A 159 3.74 -26.77 4.27
CA TYR A 159 3.86 -25.46 3.61
C TYR A 159 2.99 -24.36 4.27
N GLN A 160 2.07 -24.73 5.16
CA GLN A 160 1.07 -23.81 5.73
C GLN A 160 0.98 -23.85 7.26
N THR A 161 1.53 -24.88 7.91
CA THR A 161 1.38 -25.12 9.36
C THR A 161 2.69 -24.87 10.07
N TYR A 162 2.78 -23.77 10.83
CA TYR A 162 4.00 -23.48 11.56
C TYR A 162 4.33 -24.57 12.59
N PRO A 163 5.61 -24.70 12.96
CA PRO A 163 6.01 -25.61 14.02
C PRO A 163 5.11 -25.45 15.24
N ALA A 164 4.48 -26.55 15.62
CA ALA A 164 3.57 -26.59 16.74
C ALA A 164 4.29 -26.16 18.01
N LYS A 165 3.52 -25.61 18.92
CA LYS A 165 4.03 -25.08 20.17
C LYS A 165 3.37 -25.81 21.33
N THR A 166 4.20 -26.36 22.21
CA THR A 166 3.73 -27.06 23.38
C THR A 166 3.26 -26.07 24.44
N ILE A 167 2.04 -26.25 24.92
CA ILE A 167 1.41 -25.51 26.01
C ILE A 167 0.91 -26.48 27.09
N GLU A 168 0.92 -25.98 28.33
CA GLU A 168 0.33 -26.60 29.51
C GLU A 168 -0.92 -25.81 29.90
N ASP A 169 -1.74 -26.34 30.81
CA ASP A 169 -3.02 -25.75 31.24
C ASP A 169 -2.84 -24.36 31.90
N GLU A 170 -1.68 -24.07 32.47
CA GLU A 170 -1.30 -22.77 33.03
C GLU A 170 -0.29 -21.98 32.16
N PHE A 171 -0.55 -21.83 30.85
CA PHE A 171 0.32 -21.03 29.97
C PHE A 171 0.14 -19.51 30.17
N THR A 172 1.16 -18.72 29.78
CA THR A 172 1.15 -17.26 29.88
C THR A 172 1.27 -16.59 28.52
N LEU A 173 0.69 -15.40 28.39
CA LEU A 173 0.79 -14.53 27.23
C LEU A 173 1.76 -13.37 27.51
N PRO A 174 2.44 -12.81 26.50
CA PRO A 174 2.30 -13.10 25.07
C PRO A 174 2.96 -14.43 24.64
N TYR A 175 2.48 -14.99 23.53
CA TYR A 175 2.94 -16.28 23.02
C TYR A 175 3.34 -16.23 21.54
N ASP A 176 4.61 -16.55 21.24
CA ASP A 176 5.22 -16.34 19.93
C ASP A 176 5.26 -17.59 19.03
N PHE A 177 4.68 -17.46 17.85
CA PHE A 177 4.93 -18.30 16.68
C PHE A 177 6.03 -17.67 15.84
N TYR A 178 7.29 -18.04 16.14
CA TYR A 178 8.45 -17.62 15.36
C TYR A 178 8.60 -18.46 14.10
N ILE A 179 8.66 -17.79 12.95
CA ILE A 179 8.90 -18.43 11.66
C ILE A 179 10.41 -18.49 11.44
N SER A 180 10.96 -19.70 11.53
CA SER A 180 12.38 -19.93 11.36
C SER A 180 12.85 -19.56 9.95
N PRO A 181 14.05 -18.98 9.76
CA PRO A 181 14.63 -18.74 8.45
C PRO A 181 14.82 -20.02 7.60
N GLY A 182 14.80 -21.21 8.22
CA GLY A 182 14.87 -22.49 7.52
C GLY A 182 13.52 -23.00 7.00
N TRP A 183 12.43 -22.27 7.26
CA TRP A 183 11.08 -22.55 6.77
C TRP A 183 10.78 -21.76 5.48
N PRO A 184 9.90 -22.24 4.58
CA PRO A 184 9.48 -21.46 3.43
C PRO A 184 8.94 -20.07 3.86
N ASP A 185 9.39 -19.03 3.16
CA ASP A 185 8.89 -17.68 3.39
C ASP A 185 7.39 -17.59 3.06
N VAL A 186 6.63 -16.92 3.94
CA VAL A 186 5.23 -16.60 3.71
C VAL A 186 5.12 -15.13 3.33
N TYR A 187 4.68 -14.88 2.09
CA TYR A 187 4.55 -13.54 1.53
C TYR A 187 3.08 -13.09 1.49
N MET A 188 2.71 -12.23 2.41
CA MET A 188 1.38 -11.65 2.52
C MET A 188 1.25 -10.44 1.57
N GLY A 189 0.38 -10.55 0.56
CA GLY A 189 0.03 -9.49 -0.39
C GLY A 189 -1.39 -8.92 -0.17
N ASN A 190 -1.89 -8.13 -1.13
CA ASN A 190 -3.23 -7.50 -1.12
C ASN A 190 -4.37 -8.47 -1.46
N GLN A 191 -4.53 -9.51 -0.65
CA GLN A 191 -5.64 -10.45 -0.74
C GLN A 191 -6.07 -10.84 0.66
N GLN A 192 -7.21 -11.52 0.79
CA GLN A 192 -7.57 -12.08 2.09
C GLN A 192 -6.63 -13.23 2.47
N TRP A 193 -6.27 -13.28 3.75
CA TRP A 193 -5.49 -14.32 4.40
C TRP A 193 -6.26 -14.88 5.57
N ILE A 194 -5.91 -16.09 5.95
CA ILE A 194 -6.40 -16.73 7.18
C ILE A 194 -5.23 -17.01 8.10
N PHE A 195 -5.44 -16.77 9.39
CA PHE A 195 -4.69 -17.39 10.48
C PHE A 195 -5.66 -18.27 11.25
N HIS A 196 -5.33 -19.56 11.40
CA HIS A 196 -6.22 -20.52 12.03
C HIS A 196 -5.47 -21.33 13.08
N PHE A 197 -5.80 -21.06 14.34
CA PHE A 197 -5.25 -21.72 15.51
C PHE A 197 -5.97 -23.04 15.77
N HIS A 198 -5.18 -24.09 15.99
CA HIS A 198 -5.67 -25.42 16.35
C HIS A 198 -4.94 -25.95 17.57
N ALA A 199 -5.60 -26.80 18.35
CA ALA A 199 -4.99 -27.48 19.47
C ALA A 199 -5.19 -29.00 19.36
N SER A 200 -4.19 -29.77 19.73
CA SER A 200 -4.29 -31.22 19.85
C SER A 200 -3.49 -31.71 21.05
N VAL A 201 -4.09 -32.60 21.83
CA VAL A 201 -3.40 -33.25 22.95
C VAL A 201 -2.46 -34.32 22.40
N GLN A 202 -1.26 -34.42 22.98
CA GLN A 202 -0.27 -35.41 22.57
C GLN A 202 -0.85 -36.83 22.52
N GLY A 203 -0.77 -37.46 21.35
CA GLY A 203 -1.26 -38.82 21.12
C GLY A 203 -2.77 -38.94 20.91
N SER A 204 -3.48 -37.81 20.79
CA SER A 204 -4.87 -37.78 20.32
C SER A 204 -4.93 -37.71 18.78
N ASP A 205 -5.97 -38.32 18.20
CA ASP A 205 -6.34 -38.11 16.79
C ASP A 205 -7.30 -36.91 16.63
N GLU A 206 -7.72 -36.30 17.75
CA GLU A 206 -8.62 -35.15 17.76
C GLU A 206 -7.83 -33.84 17.65
N VAL A 207 -8.30 -32.96 16.77
CA VAL A 207 -7.79 -31.62 16.55
C VAL A 207 -8.92 -30.63 16.73
N VAL A 208 -8.79 -29.75 17.70
CA VAL A 208 -9.77 -28.70 18.02
C VAL A 208 -9.41 -27.44 17.26
N SER A 209 -10.38 -26.86 16.55
CA SER A 209 -10.26 -25.52 15.97
C SER A 209 -10.50 -24.48 17.05
N VAL A 210 -9.45 -23.75 17.44
CA VAL A 210 -9.48 -22.77 18.53
C VAL A 210 -9.98 -21.42 18.03
N LYS A 211 -9.38 -20.88 16.96
CA LYS A 211 -9.82 -19.61 16.38
C LYS A 211 -9.38 -19.49 14.93
N ARG A 212 -10.30 -19.06 14.06
CA ARG A 212 -10.00 -18.63 12.70
C ARG A 212 -10.18 -17.12 12.55
N ILE A 213 -9.12 -16.44 12.12
CA ILE A 213 -9.09 -15.01 11.82
C ILE A 213 -8.93 -14.86 10.31
N VAL A 214 -9.80 -14.06 9.69
CA VAL A 214 -9.75 -13.72 8.26
C VAL A 214 -9.52 -12.23 8.13
N PHE A 215 -8.48 -11.83 7.40
CA PHE A 215 -8.10 -10.41 7.29
C PHE A 215 -7.42 -10.12 5.95
N ASN A 216 -7.32 -8.84 5.56
CA ASN A 216 -6.45 -8.42 4.47
C ASN A 216 -5.27 -7.63 5.06
N PRO A 217 -4.02 -8.14 4.99
CA PRO A 217 -2.84 -7.51 5.56
C PRO A 217 -2.65 -6.03 5.18
N THR A 218 -3.12 -5.62 3.99
CA THR A 218 -2.94 -4.26 3.46
C THR A 218 -3.95 -3.25 4.02
N HIS A 219 -5.03 -3.72 4.65
CA HIS A 219 -6.05 -2.87 5.26
C HIS A 219 -5.72 -2.52 6.72
N HIS A 220 -4.49 -2.80 7.16
CA HIS A 220 -4.02 -2.51 8.51
C HIS A 220 -2.81 -1.59 8.45
N ASP A 221 -2.93 -0.45 9.12
CA ASP A 221 -1.78 0.41 9.37
C ASP A 221 -0.73 -0.35 10.19
N TRP A 222 0.53 -0.12 9.84
CA TRP A 222 1.66 -0.76 10.51
C TRP A 222 2.57 0.28 11.13
N TYR A 223 3.30 -0.16 12.15
CA TYR A 223 4.31 0.64 12.83
C TYR A 223 5.67 -0.05 12.78
N GLU A 224 6.74 0.74 12.80
CA GLU A 224 8.09 0.21 12.89
C GLU A 224 8.36 -0.38 14.27
N THR A 225 9.12 -1.46 14.27
CA THR A 225 9.61 -2.14 15.47
C THR A 225 11.13 -2.27 15.37
N GLU A 226 11.76 -2.82 16.41
CA GLU A 226 13.21 -2.98 16.46
C GLU A 226 13.75 -3.74 15.24
N GLN A 227 15.01 -3.49 14.87
CA GLN A 227 15.76 -4.25 13.85
C GLN A 227 15.13 -4.23 12.43
N GLY A 228 14.35 -3.20 12.10
CA GLY A 228 13.77 -3.02 10.76
C GLY A 228 12.50 -3.84 10.50
N TYR A 229 11.99 -4.53 11.52
CA TYR A 229 10.70 -5.20 11.43
C TYR A 229 9.55 -4.19 11.50
N ARG A 230 8.43 -4.53 10.87
CA ARG A 230 7.17 -3.80 10.98
C ARG A 230 6.13 -4.68 11.64
N ALA A 231 5.14 -4.08 12.28
CA ALA A 231 4.05 -4.83 12.88
C ALA A 231 2.71 -4.12 12.74
N PHE A 232 1.64 -4.90 12.74
CA PHE A 232 0.28 -4.46 12.98
C PHE A 232 -0.41 -5.45 13.92
N GLU A 233 -1.52 -5.05 14.52
CA GLU A 233 -2.32 -5.88 15.40
C GLU A 233 -3.69 -6.14 14.77
N ILE A 234 -4.15 -7.38 14.89
CA ILE A 234 -5.48 -7.83 14.45
C ILE A 234 -6.09 -8.72 15.53
N GLY A 235 -7.40 -8.89 15.51
CA GLY A 235 -8.11 -9.64 16.53
C GLY A 235 -9.53 -9.15 16.72
N ASP A 236 -10.14 -9.62 17.79
CA ASP A 236 -11.45 -9.24 18.28
C ASP A 236 -11.48 -9.34 19.82
N ASP A 237 -12.67 -9.36 20.41
CA ASP A 237 -12.86 -9.47 21.86
C ASP A 237 -12.40 -10.81 22.46
N GLU A 238 -12.17 -11.82 21.62
CA GLU A 238 -11.76 -13.15 22.06
C GLU A 238 -10.25 -13.38 21.95
N ILE A 239 -9.59 -12.74 20.99
CA ILE A 239 -8.14 -12.89 20.79
C ILE A 239 -7.54 -11.65 20.14
N THR A 240 -6.37 -11.22 20.63
CA THR A 240 -5.55 -10.19 19.99
C THR A 240 -4.22 -10.80 19.58
N ILE A 241 -3.81 -10.53 18.34
CA ILE A 241 -2.53 -10.99 17.79
C ILE A 241 -1.73 -9.85 17.18
N LYS A 242 -0.43 -9.86 17.44
CA LYS A 242 0.54 -8.99 16.80
C LYS A 242 1.23 -9.73 15.67
N VAL A 243 1.19 -9.16 14.48
CA VAL A 243 1.75 -9.73 13.26
C VAL A 243 3.00 -8.95 12.88
N ARG A 244 4.17 -9.58 13.00
CA ARG A 244 5.47 -8.97 12.64
C ARG A 244 5.93 -9.46 11.27
N PHE A 245 6.35 -8.53 10.43
CA PHE A 245 6.77 -8.79 9.06
C PHE A 245 7.94 -7.89 8.62
N LEU A 246 8.50 -8.18 7.44
CA LEU A 246 9.47 -7.33 6.74
C LEU A 246 8.90 -6.93 5.38
N TYR A 247 9.33 -5.79 4.86
CA TYR A 247 9.28 -5.55 3.42
C TYR A 247 10.62 -5.94 2.81
N PHE A 248 10.59 -6.34 1.54
CA PHE A 248 11.79 -6.39 0.72
C PHE A 248 12.12 -5.01 0.20
N ASP A 249 13.39 -4.63 0.41
CA ASP A 249 14.02 -3.42 -0.15
C ASP A 249 14.41 -3.59 -1.62
#